data_AF-A0A960PQX6-F1
#
_entry.id   AF-A0A960PQX6-F1
#
_cell.length_a   1.000
_cell.length_b   1.000
_cell.length_c   1.000
_cell.angle_alpha   90.00
_cell.angle_beta   90.00
_cell.angle_gamma   90.00
#
_symmetry.space_group_name_H-M   'P 1'
#
loop_
_entity.id
_entity.type
_entity.pdbx_description
1 polymer ?
#
loop_
_entity_poly.entity_id
_entity_poly.type
_entity_poly.pdbx_seq_one_letter_code
_entity_poly.pdbx_strand_id
1 'polypeptide(L)'
;MKRTALCLTLTAIMLSAWGAHADILWFKNGRSLEGTVRELPGGKVEITLPYGTLAFSKAQVDRVEQAVSISEIVDQALATLKDGDVDKLFELAEWCREKKEYTLAQRLYQQVLAQDPDHDGARQRLGFELQHGTWMTEEEARIARGEVPFRGRWVSLAERERFLREERIQEHTRRLADLEEARFALEASRVELEAERLRSLPPPNGLPIYGISSVYVPPFGSAYPGSAAPGRRDSTLPGAERGTANPEPHERRHTGSVPPHRRGGFVVRRR
;
A
#
# COMPACT_ATOMS: atom_id res chain seq x y z
N MET A 1 -12.83 7.27 62.25
CA MET A 1 -13.97 7.61 61.37
C MET A 1 -13.61 7.14 59.96
N LYS A 2 -13.95 5.89 59.58
CA LYS A 2 -14.95 5.53 58.54
C LYS A 2 -14.93 6.55 57.38
N ARG A 3 -14.45 6.21 56.18
CA ARG A 3 -15.14 5.38 55.17
C ARG A 3 -14.16 4.66 54.22
N THR A 4 -14.25 3.34 54.19
CA THR A 4 -13.90 2.46 53.05
C THR A 4 -15.05 2.47 52.04
N ALA A 5 -14.78 2.64 50.73
CA ALA A 5 -15.63 2.23 49.61
C ALA A 5 -14.79 2.33 48.31
N LEU A 6 -14.42 1.23 47.66
CA LEU A 6 -15.21 0.45 46.69
C LEU A 6 -15.19 1.08 45.28
N CYS A 7 -14.42 0.49 44.37
CA CYS A 7 -14.89 0.14 43.01
C CYS A 7 -13.84 -0.73 42.30
N LEU A 8 -13.95 -2.03 42.56
CA LEU A 8 -13.40 -3.10 41.75
C LEU A 8 -14.09 -3.11 40.37
N THR A 9 -13.33 -3.56 39.37
CA THR A 9 -13.75 -4.14 38.08
C THR A 9 -14.50 -3.25 37.08
N LEU A 10 -13.83 -2.87 35.99
CA LEU A 10 -14.46 -2.90 34.66
C LEU A 10 -13.65 -3.82 33.75
N THR A 11 -14.15 -5.04 33.78
CA THR A 11 -13.89 -6.24 33.00
C THR A 11 -13.62 -5.94 31.53
N ALA A 12 -12.56 -6.58 31.03
CA ALA A 12 -12.26 -6.74 29.62
C ALA A 12 -13.52 -7.11 28.83
N ILE A 13 -13.91 -6.26 27.88
CA ILE A 13 -14.80 -6.64 26.78
C ILE A 13 -13.97 -7.56 25.89
N MET A 14 -13.96 -8.83 26.29
CA MET A 14 -13.39 -9.89 25.49
C MET A 14 -14.33 -10.10 24.31
N LEU A 15 -13.85 -9.73 23.13
CA LEU A 15 -14.52 -9.87 21.85
C LEU A 15 -14.56 -11.35 21.47
N SER A 16 -15.39 -12.14 22.14
CA SER A 16 -15.73 -13.49 21.69
C SER A 16 -16.75 -13.39 20.57
N ALA A 17 -16.26 -13.07 19.37
CA ALA A 17 -16.91 -13.46 18.13
C ALA A 17 -16.80 -14.99 18.00
N TRP A 18 -17.60 -15.71 18.78
CA TRP A 18 -17.77 -17.15 18.59
C TRP A 18 -18.57 -17.35 17.30
N GLY A 19 -18.14 -18.33 16.52
CA GLY A 19 -18.56 -18.58 15.15
C GLY A 19 -20.07 -18.62 14.96
N ALA A 20 -20.49 -18.25 13.75
CA ALA A 20 -21.86 -18.21 13.27
C ALA A 20 -22.46 -19.62 13.12
N HIS A 21 -22.61 -20.32 14.23
CA HIS A 21 -23.51 -21.46 14.35
C HIS A 21 -24.67 -21.00 15.23
N ALA A 22 -25.83 -20.82 14.60
CA ALA A 22 -27.02 -20.45 15.33
C ALA A 22 -27.73 -21.72 15.77
N ASP A 23 -27.83 -21.92 17.08
CA ASP A 23 -28.66 -22.97 17.66
C ASP A 23 -30.13 -22.58 17.50
N ILE A 24 -31.00 -23.59 17.39
CA ILE A 24 -32.45 -23.37 17.29
C ILE A 24 -33.09 -23.82 18.61
N LEU A 25 -33.65 -22.86 19.34
CA LEU A 25 -34.38 -23.10 20.56
C LEU A 25 -35.87 -23.19 20.26
N TRP A 26 -36.45 -24.37 20.46
CA TRP A 26 -37.87 -24.65 20.27
C TRP A 26 -38.61 -24.52 21.60
N PHE A 27 -39.71 -23.75 21.59
CA PHE A 27 -40.59 -23.57 22.74
C PHE A 27 -41.82 -24.47 22.66
N LYS A 28 -42.40 -24.81 23.81
CA LYS A 28 -43.63 -25.63 23.90
C LYS A 28 -44.86 -24.98 23.25
N ASN A 29 -44.81 -23.67 23.00
CA ASN A 29 -45.85 -22.93 22.29
C ASN A 29 -45.70 -22.97 20.76
N GLY A 30 -44.75 -23.78 20.23
CA GLY A 30 -44.51 -23.94 18.81
C GLY A 30 -43.65 -22.85 18.16
N ARG A 31 -43.13 -21.89 18.94
CA ARG A 31 -42.21 -20.86 18.44
C ARG A 31 -40.78 -21.38 18.47
N SER A 32 -39.95 -20.89 17.55
CA SER A 32 -38.50 -21.10 17.57
C SER A 32 -37.76 -19.78 17.61
N LEU A 33 -36.58 -19.78 18.24
CA LEU A 33 -35.63 -18.69 18.19
C LEU A 33 -34.28 -19.21 17.73
N GLU A 34 -33.66 -18.49 16.81
CA GLU A 34 -32.35 -18.79 16.25
C GLU A 34 -31.30 -17.87 16.90
N GLY A 35 -30.26 -18.46 17.48
CA GLY A 35 -29.21 -17.73 18.19
C GLY A 35 -28.30 -18.67 18.97
N THR A 36 -27.25 -18.15 19.60
CA THR A 36 -26.33 -19.00 20.38
C THR A 36 -26.95 -19.32 21.74
N VAL A 37 -27.14 -20.61 22.05
CA VAL A 37 -27.83 -21.05 23.28
C VAL A 37 -26.82 -21.49 24.34
N ARG A 38 -26.98 -21.00 25.57
CA ARG A 38 -26.20 -21.38 26.75
C ARG A 38 -27.12 -21.79 27.89
N GLU A 39 -26.93 -22.99 28.43
CA GLU A 39 -27.61 -23.38 29.67
C GLU A 39 -26.92 -22.74 30.89
N LEU A 40 -27.72 -22.08 31.75
CA LEU A 40 -27.26 -21.48 33.00
C LEU A 40 -27.61 -22.39 34.20
N PRO A 41 -26.76 -22.39 35.25
CA PRO A 41 -27.09 -23.08 36.50
C PRO A 41 -28.39 -22.53 37.09
N GLY A 42 -29.28 -23.42 37.53
CA GLY A 42 -30.62 -23.06 38.03
C GLY A 42 -31.76 -23.26 37.02
N GLY A 43 -31.56 -24.05 35.96
CA GLY A 43 -32.62 -24.45 35.05
C GLY A 43 -33.12 -23.35 34.12
N LYS A 44 -32.25 -22.39 33.80
CA LYS A 44 -32.51 -21.31 32.84
C LYS A 44 -31.69 -21.54 31.57
N VAL A 45 -32.25 -21.18 30.43
CA VAL A 45 -31.62 -21.25 29.12
C VAL A 45 -31.53 -19.84 28.57
N GLU A 46 -30.31 -19.40 28.25
CA GLU A 46 -30.02 -18.09 27.69
C GLU A 46 -29.76 -18.24 26.19
N ILE A 47 -30.41 -17.41 25.37
CA ILE A 47 -30.18 -17.34 23.92
C ILE A 47 -29.70 -15.94 23.56
N THR A 48 -28.56 -15.87 22.86
CA THR A 48 -27.98 -14.62 22.37
C THR A 48 -28.39 -14.43 20.92
N LEU A 49 -29.17 -13.38 20.66
CA LEU A 49 -29.62 -12.96 19.34
C LEU A 49 -28.85 -11.68 18.92
N PRO A 50 -28.84 -11.31 17.62
CA PRO A 50 -28.13 -10.12 17.14
C PRO A 50 -28.57 -8.80 17.82
N TYR A 51 -29.79 -8.76 18.36
CA TYR A 51 -30.39 -7.60 19.00
C TYR A 51 -30.46 -7.69 20.53
N GLY A 52 -29.82 -8.70 21.14
CA GLY A 52 -29.72 -8.83 22.59
C GLY A 52 -29.83 -10.26 23.09
N THR A 53 -29.70 -10.42 24.41
CA THR A 53 -29.71 -11.72 25.09
C THR A 53 -31.03 -11.91 25.85
N LEU A 54 -31.66 -13.08 25.69
CA LEU A 54 -32.92 -13.44 26.35
C LEU A 54 -32.73 -14.69 27.19
N ALA A 55 -33.29 -14.69 28.40
CA ALA A 55 -33.24 -15.85 29.31
C ALA A 55 -34.64 -16.42 29.54
N PHE A 56 -34.78 -17.73 29.35
CA PHE A 56 -36.03 -18.48 29.50
C PHE A 56 -35.89 -19.56 30.56
N SER A 57 -37.00 -19.95 31.18
CA SER A 57 -37.01 -21.12 32.06
C SER A 57 -37.02 -22.41 31.22
N LYS A 58 -36.28 -23.44 31.63
CA LYS A 58 -36.27 -24.76 30.96
C LYS A 58 -37.68 -25.38 30.87
N ALA A 59 -38.61 -24.98 31.73
CA ALA A 59 -40.01 -25.41 31.67
C ALA A 59 -40.75 -24.95 30.39
N GLN A 60 -40.34 -23.82 29.81
CA GLN A 60 -40.93 -23.21 28.61
C GLN A 60 -40.29 -23.72 27.31
N VAL A 61 -39.08 -24.28 27.43
CA VAL A 61 -38.33 -24.87 26.31
C VAL A 61 -38.82 -26.29 26.09
N ASP A 62 -39.07 -26.62 24.82
CA ASP A 62 -39.42 -27.98 24.40
C ASP A 62 -38.15 -28.78 24.09
N ARG A 63 -37.32 -28.24 23.18
CA ARG A 63 -36.03 -28.82 22.80
C ARG A 63 -35.05 -27.74 22.34
N VAL A 64 -33.77 -28.01 22.49
CA VAL A 64 -32.69 -27.19 21.95
C VAL A 64 -32.00 -28.02 20.88
N GLU A 65 -32.07 -27.56 19.63
CA GLU A 65 -31.27 -28.11 18.53
C GLU A 65 -29.96 -27.32 18.49
N GLN A 66 -28.95 -27.83 19.17
CA GLN A 66 -27.60 -27.29 19.05
C GLN A 66 -27.07 -27.58 17.65
N ALA A 67 -26.64 -26.54 16.94
CA ALA A 67 -25.94 -26.72 15.70
C ALA A 67 -24.57 -27.31 16.05
N VAL A 68 -24.39 -28.62 15.79
CA VAL A 68 -23.13 -29.31 16.10
C VAL A 68 -21.98 -28.52 15.47
N SER A 69 -21.04 -28.09 16.31
CA SER A 69 -19.92 -27.28 15.84
C SER A 69 -19.07 -28.13 14.87
N ILE A 70 -18.56 -27.51 13.81
CA ILE A 70 -17.70 -28.21 12.84
C ILE A 70 -16.50 -28.85 13.53
N SER A 71 -15.96 -28.19 14.57
CA SER A 71 -14.92 -28.74 15.43
C SER A 71 -15.32 -30.03 16.13
N GLU A 72 -16.53 -30.13 16.69
CA GLU A 72 -16.99 -31.36 17.35
C GLU A 72 -17.14 -32.52 16.36
N ILE A 73 -17.63 -32.24 15.15
CA ILE A 73 -17.73 -33.26 14.08
C ILE A 73 -16.33 -33.77 13.73
N VAL A 74 -15.36 -32.86 13.61
CA VAL A 74 -13.96 -33.21 13.33
C VAL A 74 -13.35 -34.01 14.46
N ASP A 75 -13.55 -33.61 15.71
CA ASP A 75 -13.02 -34.34 16.87
C ASP A 75 -13.59 -35.77 16.95
N GLN A 76 -14.89 -35.94 16.67
CA GLN A 76 -15.52 -37.27 16.58
C GLN A 76 -14.98 -38.10 15.41
N ALA A 77 -14.78 -37.47 14.25
CA ALA A 77 -14.21 -38.12 13.08
C ALA A 77 -12.76 -38.58 13.33
N LEU A 78 -11.95 -37.73 13.98
CA LEU A 78 -10.59 -38.05 14.40
C LEU A 78 -10.55 -39.19 15.42
N ALA A 79 -11.47 -39.21 16.39
CA ALA A 79 -11.56 -40.30 17.37
C ALA A 79 -11.96 -41.65 16.77
N THR A 80 -12.64 -41.64 15.62
CA THR A 80 -13.05 -42.84 14.89
C THR A 80 -12.02 -43.28 13.85
N LEU A 81 -11.14 -42.36 13.43
CA LEU A 81 -10.07 -42.65 12.48
C LEU A 81 -9.07 -43.64 13.08
N LYS A 82 -8.60 -44.57 12.27
CA LYS A 82 -7.48 -45.43 12.68
C LYS A 82 -6.17 -44.69 12.45
N ASP A 83 -5.20 -44.96 13.32
CA ASP A 83 -3.85 -44.45 13.15
C ASP A 83 -3.29 -44.87 11.78
N GLY A 84 -2.85 -43.90 10.98
CA GLY A 84 -2.26 -44.14 9.65
C GLY A 84 -3.23 -44.07 8.46
N ASP A 85 -4.53 -43.79 8.66
CA ASP A 85 -5.46 -43.49 7.55
C ASP A 85 -5.24 -42.04 7.02
N VAL A 86 -4.10 -41.79 6.38
CA VAL A 86 -3.68 -40.46 5.87
C VAL A 86 -4.70 -39.90 4.87
N ASP A 87 -5.21 -40.73 3.96
CA ASP A 87 -6.18 -40.32 2.93
C ASP A 87 -7.47 -39.78 3.56
N LYS A 88 -8.01 -40.46 4.57
CA LYS A 88 -9.24 -40.01 5.25
C LYS A 88 -9.02 -38.76 6.07
N LEU A 89 -7.83 -38.60 6.65
CA LEU A 89 -7.45 -37.38 7.35
C LEU A 89 -7.41 -36.19 6.37
N PHE A 90 -6.90 -36.41 5.16
CA PHE A 90 -6.91 -35.42 4.09
C PHE A 90 -8.34 -35.10 3.62
N GLU A 91 -9.19 -36.10 3.41
CA GLU A 91 -10.61 -35.90 3.07
C GLU A 91 -11.35 -35.08 4.13
N LEU A 92 -11.09 -35.32 5.42
CA LEU A 92 -11.66 -34.54 6.52
C LEU A 92 -11.20 -33.07 6.45
N ALA A 93 -9.93 -32.84 6.13
CA ALA A 93 -9.39 -31.49 5.93
C ALA A 93 -10.04 -30.77 4.74
N GLU A 94 -10.24 -31.48 3.62
CA GLU A 94 -10.98 -30.95 2.47
C GLU A 94 -12.41 -30.55 2.84
N TRP A 95 -13.12 -31.38 3.60
CA TRP A 95 -14.46 -31.09 4.09
C TRP A 95 -14.49 -29.85 4.99
N CYS A 96 -13.55 -29.70 5.92
CA CYS A 96 -13.43 -28.47 6.74
C CYS A 96 -13.25 -27.23 5.87
N ARG A 97 -12.45 -27.33 4.80
CA ARG A 97 -12.26 -26.21 3.86
C ARG A 97 -13.55 -25.89 3.11
N GLU A 98 -14.31 -26.88 2.66
CA GLU A 98 -15.61 -26.68 2.02
C GLU A 98 -16.61 -25.97 2.94
N LYS A 99 -16.54 -26.24 4.25
CA LYS A 99 -17.31 -25.54 5.28
C LYS A 99 -16.75 -24.17 5.67
N LYS A 100 -15.69 -23.71 5.00
CA LYS A 100 -14.99 -22.43 5.24
C LYS A 100 -14.29 -22.34 6.60
N GLU A 101 -14.04 -23.48 7.25
CA GLU A 101 -13.25 -23.58 8.48
C GLU A 101 -11.77 -23.74 8.14
N TYR A 102 -11.17 -22.67 7.59
CA TYR A 102 -9.81 -22.71 7.04
C TYR A 102 -8.74 -22.99 8.10
N THR A 103 -8.87 -22.44 9.30
CA THR A 103 -7.92 -22.66 10.40
C THR A 103 -7.87 -24.13 10.82
N LEU A 104 -9.05 -24.77 10.86
CA LEU A 104 -9.16 -26.19 11.20
C LEU A 104 -8.60 -27.05 10.07
N ALA A 105 -8.96 -26.74 8.82
CA ALA A 105 -8.42 -27.43 7.64
C ALA A 105 -6.88 -27.36 7.60
N GLN A 106 -6.29 -26.19 7.86
CA GLN A 106 -4.83 -26.02 7.92
C GLN A 106 -4.17 -26.92 8.96
N ARG A 107 -4.75 -27.03 10.16
CA ARG A 107 -4.22 -27.93 11.20
C ARG A 107 -4.27 -29.39 10.76
N LEU A 108 -5.37 -29.81 10.12
CA LEU A 108 -5.50 -31.18 9.62
C LEU A 108 -4.50 -31.45 8.48
N TYR A 109 -4.27 -30.51 7.55
CA TYR A 109 -3.22 -30.66 6.53
C TYR A 109 -1.81 -30.79 7.14
N GLN A 110 -1.51 -30.07 8.22
CA GLN A 110 -0.25 -30.22 8.94
C GLN A 110 -0.11 -31.61 9.57
N GLN A 111 -1.20 -32.17 10.10
CA GLN A 111 -1.22 -33.55 10.61
C GLN A 111 -1.03 -34.58 9.50
N VAL A 112 -1.63 -34.36 8.31
CA VAL A 112 -1.38 -35.18 7.13
C VAL A 112 0.12 -35.20 6.80
N LEU A 113 0.77 -34.03 6.71
CA LEU A 113 2.20 -33.94 6.44
C LEU A 113 3.10 -34.53 7.54
N ALA A 114 2.61 -34.60 8.78
CA ALA A 114 3.33 -35.25 9.87
C ALA A 114 3.33 -36.79 9.72
N GLN A 115 2.32 -37.36 9.08
CA GLN A 115 2.22 -38.80 8.81
C GLN A 115 2.82 -39.18 7.45
N ASP A 116 2.53 -38.40 6.41
CA ASP A 116 3.09 -38.53 5.07
C ASP A 116 3.71 -37.20 4.63
N PRO A 117 5.03 -37.04 4.82
CA PRO A 117 5.74 -35.84 4.43
C PRO A 117 5.66 -35.54 2.94
N ASP A 118 5.47 -36.52 2.06
CA ASP A 118 5.48 -36.30 0.60
C ASP A 118 4.06 -36.20 0.02
N HIS A 119 3.04 -36.03 0.85
CA HIS A 119 1.66 -35.92 0.41
C HIS A 119 1.41 -34.64 -0.43
N ASP A 120 1.40 -34.79 -1.75
CA ASP A 120 1.21 -33.72 -2.75
C ASP A 120 0.03 -32.79 -2.42
N GLY A 121 -1.14 -33.38 -2.12
CA GLY A 121 -2.37 -32.63 -1.85
C GLY A 121 -2.24 -31.67 -0.66
N ALA A 122 -1.82 -32.17 0.50
CA ALA A 122 -1.67 -31.35 1.70
C ALA A 122 -0.61 -30.24 1.53
N ARG A 123 0.48 -30.51 0.82
CA ARG A 123 1.50 -29.50 0.50
C ARG A 123 0.94 -28.38 -0.35
N GLN A 124 0.22 -28.71 -1.43
CA GLN A 124 -0.45 -27.70 -2.26
C GLN A 124 -1.45 -26.87 -1.47
N ARG A 125 -2.23 -27.50 -0.58
CA ARG A 125 -3.22 -26.81 0.27
C ARG A 125 -2.58 -25.87 1.31
N LEU A 126 -1.36 -26.16 1.74
CA LEU A 126 -0.58 -25.29 2.64
C LEU A 126 0.22 -24.21 1.87
N GLY A 127 0.13 -24.16 0.54
CA GLY A 127 0.78 -23.14 -0.29
C GLY A 127 2.21 -23.51 -0.71
N PHE A 128 2.59 -24.78 -0.61
CA PHE A 128 3.82 -25.28 -1.21
C PHE A 128 3.58 -25.62 -2.69
N GLU A 129 4.55 -25.29 -3.53
CA GLU A 129 4.57 -25.59 -4.95
C GLU A 129 5.77 -26.52 -5.24
N LEU A 130 5.53 -27.56 -6.03
CA LEU A 130 6.60 -28.46 -6.48
C LEU A 130 7.34 -27.81 -7.64
N GLN A 131 8.56 -27.34 -7.42
CA GLN A 131 9.42 -26.79 -8.47
C GLN A 131 10.72 -27.57 -8.56
N HIS A 132 11.06 -28.06 -9.76
CA HIS A 132 12.29 -28.83 -10.02
C HIS A 132 12.50 -30.02 -9.08
N GLY A 133 11.41 -30.68 -8.65
CA GLY A 133 11.46 -31.83 -7.73
C GLY A 133 11.68 -31.47 -6.26
N THR A 134 11.64 -30.19 -5.90
CA THR A 134 11.71 -29.71 -4.51
C THR A 134 10.42 -28.97 -4.15
N TRP A 135 9.88 -29.26 -2.97
CA TRP A 135 8.75 -28.52 -2.42
C TRP A 135 9.22 -27.17 -1.90
N MET A 136 8.76 -26.09 -2.52
CA MET A 136 9.12 -24.72 -2.18
C MET A 136 7.87 -23.97 -1.73
N THR A 137 7.99 -23.09 -0.75
CA THR A 137 6.93 -22.12 -0.46
C THR A 137 6.73 -21.18 -1.65
N GLU A 138 5.57 -20.52 -1.74
CA GLU A 138 5.33 -19.52 -2.79
C GLU A 138 6.42 -18.42 -2.82
N GLU A 139 6.93 -18.02 -1.65
CA GLU A 139 8.00 -17.04 -1.54
C GLU A 139 9.32 -17.58 -2.10
N GLU A 140 9.71 -18.80 -1.72
CA GLU A 140 10.91 -19.47 -2.22
C GLU A 140 10.83 -19.72 -3.74
N ALA A 141 9.66 -20.08 -4.25
CA ALA A 141 9.39 -20.25 -5.67
C ALA A 141 9.57 -18.92 -6.45
N ARG A 142 9.10 -17.80 -5.89
CA ARG A 142 9.31 -16.46 -6.46
C ARG A 142 10.78 -16.06 -6.44
N ILE A 143 11.48 -16.34 -5.34
CA ILE A 143 12.92 -16.13 -5.21
C ILE A 143 13.69 -16.97 -6.23
N ALA A 144 13.30 -18.23 -6.44
CA ALA A 144 13.89 -19.11 -7.44
C ALA A 144 13.71 -18.59 -8.88
N ARG A 145 12.61 -17.86 -9.15
CA ARG A 145 12.39 -17.14 -10.41
C ARG A 145 13.17 -15.82 -10.54
N GLY A 146 13.90 -15.40 -9.50
CA GLY A 146 14.68 -14.16 -9.47
C GLY A 146 13.89 -12.92 -9.01
N GLU A 147 12.72 -13.13 -8.41
CA GLU A 147 11.89 -12.07 -7.83
C GLU A 147 12.21 -11.92 -6.33
N VAL A 148 12.35 -10.68 -5.87
CA VAL A 148 12.63 -10.38 -4.47
C VAL A 148 11.58 -9.43 -3.91
N PRO A 149 11.20 -9.58 -2.63
CA PRO A 149 10.30 -8.63 -1.98
C PRO A 149 11.03 -7.30 -1.79
N PHE A 150 10.49 -6.23 -2.38
CA PHE A 150 10.98 -4.86 -2.22
C PHE A 150 9.79 -3.91 -2.07
N ARG A 151 9.68 -3.24 -0.92
CA ARG A 151 8.60 -2.27 -0.58
C ARG A 151 7.18 -2.85 -0.68
N GLY A 152 6.98 -4.06 -0.15
CA GLY A 152 5.67 -4.72 -0.17
C GLY A 152 5.22 -5.21 -1.55
N ARG A 153 6.11 -5.20 -2.55
CA ARG A 153 5.87 -5.71 -3.90
C ARG A 153 6.97 -6.69 -4.27
N TRP A 154 6.65 -7.64 -5.14
CA TRP A 154 7.64 -8.50 -5.76
C TRP A 154 8.21 -7.78 -6.97
N VAL A 155 9.53 -7.67 -7.04
CA VAL A 155 10.24 -7.03 -8.15
C VAL A 155 11.40 -7.92 -8.55
N SER A 156 11.83 -7.84 -9.81
CA SER A 156 13.08 -8.50 -10.20
C SER A 156 14.28 -7.90 -9.46
N LEU A 157 15.34 -8.68 -9.30
CA LEU A 157 16.59 -8.18 -8.72
C LEU A 157 17.11 -6.93 -9.46
N ALA A 158 17.03 -6.93 -10.80
CA ALA A 158 17.46 -5.80 -11.63
C ALA A 158 16.62 -4.53 -11.37
N GLU A 159 15.30 -4.66 -11.22
CA GLU A 159 14.44 -3.51 -10.89
C GLU A 159 14.72 -2.96 -9.50
N ARG A 160 14.92 -3.83 -8.50
CA ARG A 160 15.32 -3.41 -7.15
C ARG A 160 16.61 -2.60 -7.19
N GLU A 161 17.61 -3.05 -7.93
CA GLU A 161 18.87 -2.33 -8.08
C GLU A 161 18.71 -0.98 -8.78
N ARG A 162 17.81 -0.88 -9.77
CA ARG A 162 17.48 0.39 -10.42
C ARG A 162 16.87 1.38 -9.43
N PHE A 163 15.87 0.98 -8.65
CA PHE A 163 15.29 1.86 -7.63
C PHE A 163 16.33 2.36 -6.64
N LEU A 164 17.17 1.46 -6.12
CA LEU A 164 18.25 1.84 -5.19
C LEU A 164 19.28 2.77 -5.84
N ARG A 165 19.55 2.60 -7.15
CA ARG A 165 20.47 3.47 -7.89
C ARG A 165 19.88 4.87 -8.08
N GLU A 166 18.62 4.95 -8.48
CA GLU A 166 17.90 6.21 -8.66
C GLU A 166 17.86 7.00 -7.35
N GLU A 167 17.62 6.34 -6.21
CA GLU A 167 17.64 6.99 -4.90
C GLU A 167 19.02 7.52 -4.52
N ARG A 168 20.08 6.73 -4.75
CA ARG A 168 21.45 7.20 -4.53
C ARG A 168 21.79 8.41 -5.40
N ILE A 169 21.36 8.40 -6.66
CA ILE A 169 21.57 9.52 -7.58
C ILE A 169 20.81 10.75 -7.08
N GLN A 170 19.55 10.59 -6.68
CA GLN A 170 18.72 11.68 -6.16
C GLN A 170 19.29 12.28 -4.87
N GLU A 171 19.69 11.44 -3.91
CA GLU A 171 20.31 11.87 -2.66
C GLU A 171 21.62 12.62 -2.92
N HIS A 172 22.47 12.07 -3.77
CA HIS A 172 23.72 12.71 -4.15
C HIS A 172 23.47 14.06 -4.83
N THR A 173 22.51 14.12 -5.75
CA THR A 173 22.14 15.36 -6.46
C THR A 173 21.62 16.41 -5.50
N ARG A 174 20.75 16.03 -4.55
CA ARG A 174 20.25 16.92 -3.50
C ARG A 174 21.40 17.45 -2.64
N ARG A 175 22.31 16.58 -2.22
CA ARG A 175 23.48 16.97 -1.42
C ARG A 175 24.38 17.97 -2.15
N LEU A 176 24.56 17.80 -3.46
CA LEU A 176 25.31 18.77 -4.26
C LEU A 176 24.59 20.13 -4.32
N ALA A 177 23.28 20.13 -4.54
CA ALA A 177 22.49 21.36 -4.54
C ALA A 177 22.57 22.10 -3.19
N ASP A 178 22.45 21.36 -2.07
CA ASP A 178 22.56 21.92 -0.72
C ASP A 178 23.95 22.56 -0.49
N LEU A 179 25.02 21.93 -1.00
CA LEU A 179 26.40 22.46 -0.91
C LEU A 179 26.58 23.71 -1.77
N GLU A 180 26.00 23.73 -2.97
CA GLU A 180 26.04 24.90 -3.86
C GLU A 180 25.31 26.08 -3.24
N GLU A 181 24.11 25.87 -2.70
CA GLU A 181 23.35 26.88 -1.98
C GLU A 181 24.12 27.43 -0.77
N ALA A 182 24.72 26.55 0.03
CA ALA A 182 25.56 26.96 1.16
C ALA A 182 26.77 27.78 0.72
N ARG A 183 27.41 27.43 -0.40
CA ARG A 183 28.53 28.20 -0.96
C ARG A 183 28.07 29.61 -1.38
N PHE A 184 26.96 29.71 -2.11
CA PHE A 184 26.42 31.00 -2.54
C PHE A 184 26.00 31.87 -1.35
N ALA A 185 25.41 31.28 -0.31
CA ALA A 185 25.07 31.99 0.92
C ALA A 185 26.32 32.57 1.61
N LEU A 186 27.40 31.77 1.71
CA LEU A 186 28.67 32.21 2.30
C LEU A 186 29.30 33.35 1.48
N GLU A 187 29.30 33.23 0.14
CA GLU A 187 29.81 34.26 -0.76
C GLU A 187 29.01 35.57 -0.61
N ALA A 188 27.68 35.49 -0.54
CA ALA A 188 26.82 36.65 -0.33
C ALA A 188 27.10 37.34 1.01
N SER A 189 27.19 36.58 2.11
CA SER A 189 27.55 37.12 3.42
C SER A 189 28.94 37.78 3.41
N ARG A 190 29.91 37.19 2.70
CA ARG A 190 31.25 37.79 2.55
C ARG A 190 31.19 39.14 1.84
N VAL A 191 30.44 39.25 0.74
CA VAL A 191 30.27 40.50 -0.01
C VAL A 191 29.61 41.57 0.85
N GLU A 192 28.59 41.20 1.63
CA GLU A 192 27.90 42.12 2.53
C GLU A 192 28.82 42.66 3.63
N LEU A 193 29.60 41.79 4.27
CA LEU A 193 30.60 42.16 5.27
C LEU A 193 31.68 43.08 4.69
N GLU A 194 32.14 42.82 3.46
CA GLU A 194 33.12 43.66 2.77
C GLU A 194 32.54 45.04 2.42
N ALA A 195 31.29 45.11 1.96
CA ALA A 195 30.60 46.36 1.70
C ALA A 195 30.38 47.18 2.99
N GLU A 196 30.04 46.53 4.10
CA GLU A 196 29.94 47.18 5.41
C GLU A 196 31.29 47.69 5.91
N ARG A 197 32.35 46.90 5.74
CA ARG A 197 33.72 47.34 6.03
C ARG A 197 34.09 48.59 5.23
N LEU A 198 33.81 48.61 3.92
CA LEU A 198 34.10 49.78 3.07
C LEU A 198 33.29 51.01 3.49
N ARG A 199 32.01 50.84 3.87
CA ARG A 199 31.16 51.93 4.37
C ARG A 199 31.63 52.51 5.70
N SER A 200 32.26 51.69 6.55
CA SER A 200 32.76 52.10 7.86
C SER A 200 34.18 52.69 7.83
N LEU A 201 34.86 52.67 6.68
CA LEU A 201 36.15 53.34 6.54
C LEU A 201 35.96 54.86 6.59
N PRO A 202 36.83 55.60 7.32
CA PRO A 202 36.84 57.05 7.26
C PRO A 202 37.17 57.50 5.82
N PRO A 203 36.65 58.65 5.36
CA PRO A 203 37.01 59.17 4.04
C PRO A 203 38.54 59.30 3.95
N PRO A 204 39.14 58.96 2.80
CA PRO A 204 40.59 59.00 2.67
C PRO A 204 41.09 60.39 3.05
N ASN A 205 42.05 60.44 3.97
CA ASN A 205 42.68 61.68 4.44
C ASN A 205 43.07 62.54 3.23
N GLY A 206 42.56 63.76 3.22
CA GLY A 206 42.50 64.63 2.05
C GLY A 206 43.85 64.82 1.36
N LEU A 207 43.87 64.55 0.06
CA LEU A 207 44.74 65.29 -0.85
C LEU A 207 44.09 66.68 -1.04
N PRO A 208 44.81 67.78 -0.79
CA PRO A 208 44.26 69.11 -0.96
C PRO A 208 43.93 69.30 -2.44
N ILE A 209 42.65 69.59 -2.73
CA ILE A 209 42.25 70.16 -4.02
C ILE A 209 42.83 71.57 -4.04
N TYR A 210 44.11 71.71 -4.45
CA TYR A 210 44.62 73.01 -4.85
C TYR A 210 43.83 73.44 -6.08
N GLY A 211 43.21 74.61 -5.95
CA GLY A 211 42.14 75.10 -6.81
C GLY A 211 42.37 74.91 -8.29
N ILE A 212 41.49 74.14 -8.92
CA ILE A 212 41.09 74.45 -10.28
C ILE A 212 40.05 75.56 -10.14
N SER A 213 40.57 76.79 -10.23
CA SER A 213 39.85 78.02 -10.53
C SER A 213 38.63 77.73 -11.40
N SER A 214 37.50 78.33 -11.03
CA SER A 214 36.28 78.39 -11.84
C SER A 214 36.62 78.46 -13.32
N VAL A 215 36.20 77.44 -14.07
CA VAL A 215 36.18 77.55 -15.53
C VAL A 215 35.12 78.60 -15.85
N TYR A 216 35.59 79.80 -16.17
CA TYR A 216 34.85 80.85 -16.81
C TYR A 216 34.18 80.27 -18.06
N VAL A 217 32.85 80.23 -18.07
CA VAL A 217 32.05 79.89 -19.26
C VAL A 217 31.71 81.21 -19.95
N PRO A 218 32.39 81.58 -21.06
CA PRO A 218 32.03 82.79 -21.80
C PRO A 218 30.67 82.64 -22.48
N PRO A 219 29.85 83.70 -22.51
CA PRO A 219 28.59 83.70 -23.24
C PRO A 219 28.86 83.98 -24.73
N PHE A 220 28.26 83.17 -25.59
CA PHE A 220 28.14 83.31 -27.05
C PHE A 220 29.38 83.14 -27.96
N GLY A 221 29.29 82.12 -28.81
CA GLY A 221 29.38 82.32 -30.27
C GLY A 221 30.76 82.34 -30.92
N SER A 222 31.31 81.16 -31.23
CA SER A 222 31.96 80.96 -32.53
C SER A 222 32.01 79.49 -32.91
N ALA A 223 31.47 79.22 -34.09
CA ALA A 223 31.63 78.00 -34.85
C ALA A 223 33.11 77.74 -35.16
N TYR A 224 33.50 76.46 -35.23
CA TYR A 224 33.97 75.78 -36.45
C TYR A 224 34.43 74.33 -36.15
N PRO A 225 34.61 73.47 -37.17
CA PRO A 225 33.87 72.23 -37.29
C PRO A 225 34.75 70.98 -37.16
N GLY A 226 34.09 69.82 -37.04
CA GLY A 226 34.68 68.55 -37.44
C GLY A 226 34.74 67.53 -36.31
N SER A 227 33.73 66.66 -36.23
CA SER A 227 33.89 65.23 -36.52
C SER A 227 32.62 64.48 -36.08
N ALA A 228 31.86 64.09 -37.11
CA ALA A 228 30.98 62.92 -37.21
C ALA A 228 30.37 62.31 -35.93
N ALA A 229 29.07 62.55 -35.76
CA ALA A 229 28.16 61.58 -35.16
C ALA A 229 27.34 60.93 -36.30
N PRO A 230 27.32 59.59 -36.43
CA PRO A 230 26.32 58.94 -37.27
C PRO A 230 24.97 58.88 -36.54
N GLY A 231 23.95 59.27 -37.28
CA GLY A 231 22.61 59.57 -36.79
C GLY A 231 21.83 58.37 -36.26
N ARG A 232 20.89 58.72 -35.37
CA ARG A 232 19.66 57.97 -35.10
C ARG A 232 18.99 57.53 -36.41
N ARG A 233 18.45 56.32 -36.43
CA ARG A 233 17.23 56.01 -37.16
C ARG A 233 16.23 55.33 -36.21
N ASP A 234 15.16 56.08 -36.01
CA ASP A 234 13.75 55.70 -35.99
C ASP A 234 13.34 54.30 -35.52
N SER A 235 12.54 54.36 -34.46
CA SER A 235 11.42 53.50 -34.12
C SER A 235 10.51 53.18 -35.32
N THR A 236 10.41 51.90 -35.68
CA THR A 236 9.18 51.24 -36.14
C THR A 236 9.38 49.73 -36.17
N LEU A 237 8.72 48.99 -35.28
CA LEU A 237 8.51 47.55 -35.42
C LEU A 237 7.05 47.24 -35.07
N PRO A 238 6.19 46.97 -36.06
CA PRO A 238 5.00 46.15 -35.88
C PRO A 238 5.34 44.69 -36.17
N GLY A 239 4.56 43.76 -35.62
CA GLY A 239 4.51 42.38 -36.12
C GLY A 239 4.80 41.33 -35.09
N ALA A 240 3.81 41.02 -34.27
CA ALA A 240 3.69 39.73 -33.63
C ALA A 240 3.34 38.69 -34.70
N GLU A 241 4.18 37.68 -34.90
CA GLU A 241 3.74 36.42 -35.53
C GLU A 241 4.24 35.22 -34.74
N ARG A 242 3.23 34.51 -34.20
CA ARG A 242 3.33 33.21 -33.56
C ARG A 242 3.69 32.17 -34.62
N GLY A 243 4.83 31.52 -34.45
CA GLY A 243 5.14 30.28 -35.17
C GLY A 243 4.30 29.12 -34.66
N THR A 244 3.16 28.88 -35.29
CA THR A 244 2.47 27.59 -35.29
C THR A 244 2.13 27.23 -36.74
N ALA A 245 2.87 26.30 -37.35
CA ALA A 245 2.43 25.62 -38.56
C ALA A 245 3.14 24.28 -38.73
N ASN A 246 2.37 23.25 -38.40
CA ASN A 246 2.35 21.88 -38.90
C ASN A 246 3.00 21.65 -40.29
N PRO A 247 3.69 20.51 -40.51
CA PRO A 247 3.78 19.91 -41.84
C PRO A 247 3.01 18.58 -41.89
N GLU A 248 1.87 18.58 -42.58
CA GLU A 248 1.39 17.37 -43.25
C GLU A 248 1.84 17.35 -44.71
N PRO A 249 2.09 16.15 -45.25
CA PRO A 249 1.78 15.87 -46.63
C PRO A 249 0.77 14.70 -46.74
N HIS A 250 -0.40 15.00 -47.30
CA HIS A 250 -1.23 14.08 -48.10
C HIS A 250 -0.40 13.60 -49.32
N GLU A 251 -0.52 12.44 -49.95
CA GLU A 251 -1.59 11.45 -50.08
C GLU A 251 -0.99 10.24 -50.84
N ARG A 252 -1.41 8.99 -50.57
CA ARG A 252 -1.98 8.07 -51.59
C ARG A 252 -2.45 6.76 -50.98
N ARG A 253 -3.66 6.41 -51.40
CA ARG A 253 -4.53 5.29 -51.03
C ARG A 253 -3.94 3.94 -51.45
N HIS A 254 -4.22 2.88 -50.68
CA HIS A 254 -4.73 1.63 -51.25
C HIS A 254 -5.57 0.86 -50.23
N THR A 255 -6.65 0.30 -50.76
CA THR A 255 -7.82 -0.36 -50.18
C THR A 255 -7.63 -1.86 -50.00
N GLY A 256 -8.29 -2.46 -49.00
CA GLY A 256 -8.51 -3.92 -48.86
C GLY A 256 -8.77 -4.29 -47.39
N SER A 257 -10.00 -4.22 -46.85
CA SER A 257 -11.08 -5.22 -46.89
C SER A 257 -10.76 -6.62 -46.28
N VAL A 258 -11.23 -6.83 -45.03
CA VAL A 258 -11.94 -8.03 -44.49
C VAL A 258 -11.12 -9.34 -44.25
N PRO A 259 -11.45 -10.31 -43.33
CA PRO A 259 -12.52 -10.43 -42.30
C PRO A 259 -12.04 -10.81 -40.86
N PRO A 260 -12.97 -10.91 -39.88
CA PRO A 260 -12.74 -11.53 -38.56
C PRO A 260 -12.88 -13.07 -38.59
N HIS A 261 -11.97 -13.79 -37.91
CA HIS A 261 -12.07 -15.24 -37.80
C HIS A 261 -13.02 -15.70 -36.69
N ARG A 262 -13.95 -16.58 -37.08
CA ARG A 262 -14.99 -17.25 -36.29
C ARG A 262 -14.47 -18.23 -35.24
N ARG A 263 -15.22 -18.26 -34.12
CA ARG A 263 -15.77 -19.43 -33.39
C ARG A 263 -15.12 -20.81 -33.60
N GLY A 264 -14.61 -21.37 -32.51
CA GLY A 264 -14.55 -22.81 -32.27
C GLY A 264 -15.21 -23.13 -30.93
N GLY A 265 -16.47 -23.59 -30.98
CA GLY A 265 -17.11 -24.24 -29.84
C GLY A 265 -16.65 -25.69 -29.76
N PHE A 266 -16.31 -26.16 -28.57
CA PHE A 266 -16.08 -27.57 -28.31
C PHE A 266 -17.13 -28.08 -27.33
N VAL A 267 -18.01 -28.94 -27.86
CA VAL A 267 -18.91 -29.81 -27.10
C VAL A 267 -18.16 -31.13 -26.92
N VAL A 268 -17.98 -31.59 -25.67
CA VAL A 268 -17.72 -33.01 -25.40
C VAL A 268 -18.77 -33.53 -24.42
N ARG A 269 -19.32 -34.67 -24.83
CA ARG A 269 -20.45 -35.41 -24.30
C ARG A 269 -20.21 -35.93 -22.88
N ARG A 270 -21.32 -35.97 -22.13
CA ARG A 270 -21.55 -36.98 -21.10
C ARG A 270 -21.51 -38.38 -21.72
N ARG A 271 -20.78 -39.29 -21.10
CA ARG A 271 -21.18 -40.67 -20.92
C ARG A 271 -21.25 -40.94 -19.44
#